data_AF-A0A7K4EDL9-F1
#
_entry.id   AF-A0A7K4EDL9-F1
#
_cell.length_a   1.000
_cell.length_b   1.000
_cell.length_c   1.000
_cell.angle_alpha   90.00
_cell.angle_beta   90.00
_cell.angle_gamma   90.00
#
_symmetry.space_group_name_H-M   'P 1'
#
loop_
_entity.id
_entity.type
_entity.pdbx_description
1 polymer ?
#
loop_
_entity_poly.entity_id
_entity_poly.type
_entity_poly.pdbx_seq_one_letter_code
_entity_poly.pdbx_strand_id
1 'polypeptide(L)'
;MAPGRSKGAGCLPRRAPSSPRGFFPHGSTNVANPGQTAHPERNGRSPVLKFPLHRPLLLCLALGAVAPAPAATAPQGTTDDLFSLFDNVARMASSGLANWLRLSRETAVAAGVEPIPLDIRAQLEPWYDFQVLDAVRYQVGNPEQLDAASAFLQNPDVAAVTLVDVIVFRNAADARDNVALWAHELKHVQQYQQWGVDDFAARYTRDYEAVEAPAYKIQAEVSNTLRLMPGSRLAGH
;
A
#
# COMPACT_ATOMS: atom_id res chain seq x y z
N MET A 1 -32.60 40.81 48.25
CA MET A 1 -31.90 39.97 49.24
C MET A 1 -30.42 39.92 48.84
N ALA A 2 -29.58 40.65 49.57
CA ALA A 2 -28.13 40.46 49.66
C ALA A 2 -27.83 40.17 51.16
N PRO A 3 -26.62 39.83 51.62
CA PRO A 3 -25.35 39.50 50.94
C PRO A 3 -24.71 38.18 51.45
N GLY A 4 -23.57 37.78 50.90
CA GLY A 4 -22.75 36.68 51.44
C GLY A 4 -21.28 36.76 51.01
N ARG A 5 -20.45 37.43 51.82
CA ARG A 5 -18.98 37.48 51.76
C ARG A 5 -18.37 36.14 52.22
N SER A 6 -17.31 35.67 51.55
CA SER A 6 -16.17 34.94 52.14
C SER A 6 -14.96 35.08 51.21
N LYS A 7 -13.90 35.78 51.67
CA LYS A 7 -12.60 35.23 52.14
C LYS A 7 -11.96 34.30 51.08
N GLY A 8 -10.78 34.54 50.52
CA GLY A 8 -9.62 35.32 50.96
C GLY A 8 -8.42 34.38 51.17
N ALA A 9 -7.40 34.57 50.32
CA ALA A 9 -5.99 34.16 50.44
C ALA A 9 -5.57 32.71 50.13
N GLY A 10 -4.58 32.60 49.22
CA GLY A 10 -3.83 31.37 48.95
C GLY A 10 -2.99 31.39 47.66
N CYS A 11 -2.35 32.51 47.32
CA CYS A 11 -1.41 32.57 46.19
C CYS A 11 0.02 32.41 46.74
N LEU A 12 0.71 31.32 46.36
CA LEU A 12 2.13 31.08 46.62
C LEU A 12 2.86 31.02 45.27
N PRO A 13 3.91 31.85 45.04
CA PRO A 13 4.78 31.67 43.88
C PRO A 13 6.13 31.04 44.26
N ARG A 14 6.57 30.14 43.38
CA ARG A 14 7.94 29.81 42.92
C ARG A 14 9.12 29.93 43.90
N ARG A 15 9.87 28.82 44.02
CA ARG A 15 11.31 28.76 43.68
C ARG A 15 11.84 27.31 43.63
N ALA A 16 12.32 26.91 42.46
CA ALA A 16 13.49 26.03 42.32
C ALA A 16 14.74 26.93 42.39
N PRO A 17 15.88 26.46 42.92
CA PRO A 17 16.86 25.82 42.03
C PRO A 17 17.74 24.76 42.72
N SER A 18 18.41 23.91 41.94
CA SER A 18 19.88 23.71 41.95
C SER A 18 20.28 22.30 41.48
N SER A 19 20.95 22.26 40.32
CA SER A 19 21.83 21.17 39.92
C SER A 19 23.15 21.25 40.70
N PRO A 20 23.87 20.12 40.79
CA PRO A 20 25.31 20.18 40.54
C PRO A 20 25.82 19.09 39.58
N ARG A 21 26.52 19.58 38.55
CA ARG A 21 27.77 19.10 37.94
C ARG A 21 28.21 17.63 38.18
N GLY A 22 28.32 16.91 37.07
CA GLY A 22 29.62 16.55 36.47
C GLY A 22 30.37 15.34 37.06
N PHE A 23 30.41 14.24 36.30
CA PHE A 23 31.56 13.32 36.31
C PHE A 23 31.62 12.48 35.01
N PHE A 24 32.60 12.77 34.16
CA PHE A 24 33.25 11.84 33.20
C PHE A 24 34.64 11.57 33.79
N PRO A 25 35.25 10.37 33.68
CA PRO A 25 35.99 10.03 32.46
C PRO A 25 36.17 8.51 32.15
N HIS A 26 36.95 8.26 31.10
CA HIS A 26 37.45 7.00 30.51
C HIS A 26 36.52 6.39 29.45
N GLY A 27 36.84 6.38 28.15
CA GLY A 27 38.15 6.31 27.51
C GLY A 27 38.41 4.88 27.06
N SER A 28 37.97 4.52 25.86
CA SER A 28 38.52 3.42 25.07
C SER A 28 38.16 3.61 23.61
N THR A 29 39.06 4.33 22.93
CA THR A 29 39.29 4.23 21.50
C THR A 29 39.66 2.79 21.16
N ASN A 30 38.94 2.15 20.24
CA ASN A 30 39.46 0.98 19.54
C ASN A 30 39.72 1.38 18.09
N VAL A 31 41.00 1.56 17.78
CA VAL A 31 41.56 1.78 16.45
C VAL A 31 42.36 0.53 16.12
N ALA A 32 42.29 0.14 14.83
CA ALA A 32 43.06 -0.87 14.10
C ALA A 32 42.45 -2.27 13.99
N ASN A 33 42.04 -2.63 12.77
CA ASN A 33 42.88 -3.49 11.95
C ASN A 33 42.62 -3.29 10.44
N PRO A 34 43.56 -2.66 9.69
CA PRO A 34 43.62 -2.73 8.24
C PRO A 34 44.65 -3.79 7.83
N GLY A 35 44.21 -4.84 7.11
CA GLY A 35 45.17 -5.74 6.47
C GLY A 35 44.67 -7.15 6.25
N GLN A 36 43.97 -7.37 5.14
CA GLN A 36 44.21 -8.59 4.35
C GLN A 36 43.90 -8.36 2.88
N THR A 37 44.97 -8.14 2.14
CA THR A 37 45.05 -8.17 0.68
C THR A 37 45.40 -9.57 0.19
N ALA A 38 45.02 -9.84 -1.07
CA ALA A 38 45.54 -10.86 -2.00
C ALA A 38 45.03 -12.31 -1.80
N HIS A 39 44.68 -13.11 -2.83
CA HIS A 39 44.81 -13.01 -4.29
C HIS A 39 43.80 -14.00 -4.97
N PRO A 40 43.65 -13.98 -6.31
CA PRO A 40 42.58 -14.62 -7.08
C PRO A 40 42.94 -16.03 -7.54
N GLU A 41 41.94 -16.87 -7.79
CA GLU A 41 42.08 -18.03 -8.68
C GLU A 41 40.85 -18.18 -9.57
N ARG A 42 41.11 -18.05 -10.87
CA ARG A 42 40.28 -18.56 -11.96
C ARG A 42 40.21 -20.08 -11.84
N ASN A 43 39.12 -20.66 -12.34
CA ASN A 43 39.10 -21.50 -13.55
C ASN A 43 38.02 -22.58 -13.41
N GLY A 44 37.23 -22.79 -14.46
CA GLY A 44 36.23 -23.86 -14.47
C GLY A 44 35.14 -23.70 -15.51
N ARG A 45 35.52 -23.76 -16.78
CA ARG A 45 34.65 -23.88 -17.97
C ARG A 45 33.43 -24.81 -17.77
N SER A 46 32.29 -24.37 -18.31
CA SER A 46 31.09 -25.14 -18.70
C SER A 46 31.44 -26.36 -19.57
N PRO A 47 30.58 -27.41 -19.75
CA PRO A 47 29.32 -27.26 -20.50
C PRO A 47 28.16 -28.25 -20.15
N VAL A 48 26.95 -27.85 -20.58
CA VAL A 48 25.90 -28.67 -21.22
C VAL A 48 25.47 -29.97 -20.53
N LEU A 49 24.18 -30.08 -20.15
CA LEU A 49 23.33 -31.19 -20.62
C LEU A 49 21.84 -31.07 -20.25
N LYS A 50 21.02 -31.00 -21.31
CA LYS A 50 19.74 -31.70 -21.52
C LYS A 50 18.48 -31.27 -20.74
N PHE A 51 17.62 -30.59 -21.49
CA PHE A 51 16.16 -30.79 -21.47
C PHE A 51 15.80 -32.29 -21.48
N PRO A 52 14.67 -32.65 -20.86
CA PRO A 52 13.54 -33.21 -21.62
C PRO A 52 12.28 -32.37 -21.36
N LEU A 53 11.66 -31.79 -22.38
CA LEU A 53 10.77 -32.42 -23.36
C LEU A 53 9.58 -33.13 -22.70
N HIS A 54 8.42 -32.48 -22.86
CA HIS A 54 7.05 -32.99 -22.92
C HIS A 54 6.76 -34.42 -22.42
N ARG A 55 5.85 -34.50 -21.44
CA ARG A 55 4.90 -35.61 -21.33
C ARG A 55 3.48 -35.08 -21.57
N PRO A 56 2.93 -35.20 -22.79
CA PRO A 56 1.50 -35.12 -22.96
C PRO A 56 0.92 -36.42 -22.38
N LEU A 57 -0.06 -36.30 -21.49
CA LEU A 57 -0.85 -37.44 -21.05
C LEU A 57 -1.70 -37.89 -22.25
N LEU A 58 -1.20 -38.88 -23.00
CA LEU A 58 -2.00 -39.61 -23.99
C LEU A 58 -3.06 -40.42 -23.22
N LEU A 59 -4.29 -39.91 -23.20
CA LEU A 59 -5.45 -40.68 -22.81
C LEU A 59 -5.91 -41.49 -24.03
N CYS A 60 -5.66 -42.80 -24.01
CA CYS A 60 -6.15 -43.74 -25.01
C CYS A 60 -7.68 -43.76 -25.01
N LEU A 61 -8.32 -43.25 -26.07
CA LEU A 61 -9.72 -43.55 -26.39
C LEU A 61 -9.81 -45.00 -26.87
N ALA A 62 -10.34 -45.88 -26.03
CA ALA A 62 -10.83 -47.18 -26.45
C ALA A 62 -12.19 -46.99 -27.12
N LEU A 63 -12.25 -47.31 -28.42
CA LEU A 63 -13.44 -47.28 -29.25
C LEU A 63 -14.32 -48.50 -28.92
N GLY A 64 -15.33 -48.31 -28.07
CA GLY A 64 -16.41 -49.27 -27.85
C GLY A 64 -17.67 -48.81 -28.57
N ALA A 65 -18.04 -49.47 -29.67
CA ALA A 65 -19.30 -49.23 -30.36
C ALA A 65 -20.47 -49.75 -29.50
N VAL A 66 -21.30 -48.84 -28.99
CA VAL A 66 -22.60 -49.13 -28.39
C VAL A 66 -23.70 -48.46 -29.22
N ALA A 67 -24.76 -49.22 -29.47
CA ALA A 67 -25.92 -48.94 -30.32
C ALA A 67 -26.63 -47.61 -30.03
N PRO A 68 -27.40 -47.04 -31.00
CA PRO A 68 -28.10 -45.79 -30.80
C PRO A 68 -29.37 -46.01 -29.96
N ALA A 69 -29.39 -45.45 -28.76
CA ALA A 69 -30.58 -45.25 -27.94
C ALA A 69 -30.85 -43.72 -27.85
N PRO A 70 -32.10 -43.30 -27.59
CA PRO A 70 -32.64 -42.03 -28.08
C PRO A 70 -31.88 -40.83 -27.50
N ALA A 71 -31.78 -39.77 -28.30
CA ALA A 71 -31.12 -38.51 -27.98
C ALA A 71 -31.40 -38.07 -26.54
N ALA A 72 -30.47 -38.40 -25.64
CA ALA A 72 -30.28 -37.67 -24.43
C ALA A 72 -29.86 -36.28 -24.88
N THR A 73 -30.74 -35.30 -24.67
CA THR A 73 -30.42 -33.88 -24.82
C THR A 73 -29.16 -33.61 -24.01
N ALA A 74 -28.01 -33.58 -24.69
CA ALA A 74 -26.80 -33.01 -24.13
C ALA A 74 -27.19 -31.59 -23.66
N PRO A 75 -26.83 -31.16 -22.44
CA PRO A 75 -27.07 -29.79 -22.06
C PRO A 75 -26.29 -28.94 -23.05
N GLN A 76 -27.00 -28.29 -23.97
CA GLN A 76 -26.41 -27.32 -24.84
C GLN A 76 -26.11 -26.13 -23.94
N GLY A 77 -24.90 -26.10 -23.37
CA GLY A 77 -24.37 -24.95 -22.67
C GLY A 77 -24.48 -23.78 -23.64
N THR A 78 -25.49 -22.95 -23.45
CA THR A 78 -25.81 -21.86 -24.36
C THR A 78 -24.81 -20.74 -24.07
N THR A 79 -24.54 -19.85 -25.02
CA THR A 79 -23.68 -18.67 -24.78
C THR A 79 -24.09 -17.91 -23.52
N ASP A 80 -25.39 -17.89 -23.22
CA ASP A 80 -25.97 -17.27 -22.03
C ASP A 80 -25.48 -17.89 -20.71
N ASP A 81 -25.26 -19.21 -20.68
CA ASP A 81 -24.69 -19.89 -19.50
C ASP A 81 -23.21 -19.50 -19.29
N LEU A 82 -22.46 -19.33 -20.38
CA LEU A 82 -21.07 -18.89 -20.32
C LEU A 82 -20.95 -17.44 -19.85
N PHE A 83 -21.79 -16.54 -20.36
CA PHE A 83 -21.85 -15.15 -19.90
C PHE A 83 -22.25 -15.05 -18.42
N SER A 84 -23.27 -15.81 -18.01
CA SER A 84 -23.68 -15.90 -16.60
C SER A 84 -22.55 -16.41 -15.70
N LEU A 85 -21.81 -17.43 -16.14
CA LEU A 85 -20.65 -17.93 -15.41
C LEU A 85 -19.58 -16.84 -15.23
N PHE A 86 -19.24 -16.10 -16.29
CA PHE A 86 -18.28 -15.00 -16.21
C PHE A 86 -18.74 -13.89 -15.26
N ASP A 87 -20.00 -13.50 -15.31
CA ASP A 87 -20.57 -12.50 -14.40
C ASP A 87 -20.52 -12.96 -12.93
N ASN A 88 -20.78 -14.25 -12.68
CA ASN A 88 -20.68 -14.82 -11.33
C ASN A 88 -19.24 -14.83 -10.83
N VAL A 89 -18.27 -15.19 -11.68
CA VAL A 89 -16.84 -15.15 -11.33
C VAL A 89 -16.40 -13.72 -11.06
N ALA A 90 -16.79 -12.76 -11.88
CA ALA A 90 -16.48 -11.34 -11.68
C ALA A 90 -17.05 -10.81 -10.36
N ARG A 91 -18.30 -11.16 -10.02
CA ARG A 91 -18.92 -10.79 -8.74
C ARG A 91 -18.22 -11.43 -7.53
N MET A 92 -17.79 -12.69 -7.66
CA MET A 92 -17.00 -13.33 -6.60
C MET A 92 -15.64 -12.66 -6.41
N ALA A 93 -14.93 -12.34 -7.49
CA ALA A 93 -13.66 -11.63 -7.42
C ALA A 93 -13.82 -10.24 -6.78
N SER A 94 -14.84 -9.48 -7.23
CA SER A 94 -15.15 -8.16 -6.68
C SER A 94 -15.50 -8.20 -5.19
N SER A 95 -16.34 -9.15 -4.77
CA SER A 95 -16.72 -9.26 -3.34
C SER A 95 -15.57 -9.75 -2.47
N GLY A 96 -14.72 -10.65 -2.99
CA GLY A 96 -13.47 -11.06 -2.35
C GLY A 96 -12.53 -9.88 -2.12
N LEU A 97 -12.28 -9.07 -3.15
CA LEU A 97 -11.44 -7.87 -3.06
C LEU A 97 -12.02 -6.85 -2.07
N ALA A 98 -13.33 -6.58 -2.13
CA ALA A 98 -13.99 -5.65 -1.21
C ALA A 98 -13.84 -6.08 0.25
N ASN A 99 -14.05 -7.37 0.54
CA ASN A 99 -13.87 -7.92 1.88
C ASN A 99 -12.41 -7.85 2.34
N TRP A 100 -11.47 -8.19 1.46
CA TRP A 100 -10.05 -8.11 1.76
C TRP A 100 -9.62 -6.67 2.08
N LEU A 101 -10.10 -5.66 1.33
CA LEU A 101 -9.81 -4.25 1.59
C LEU A 101 -10.29 -3.81 2.97
N ARG A 102 -11.53 -4.17 3.35
CA ARG A 102 -12.10 -3.81 4.66
C ARG A 102 -11.34 -4.47 5.81
N LEU A 103 -11.09 -5.78 5.72
CA LEU A 103 -10.37 -6.51 6.75
C LEU A 103 -8.92 -6.02 6.89
N SER A 104 -8.25 -5.76 5.77
CA SER A 104 -6.87 -5.26 5.77
C SER A 104 -6.80 -3.87 6.39
N ARG A 105 -7.76 -3.00 6.08
CA ARG A 105 -7.90 -1.68 6.73
C ARG A 105 -8.08 -1.81 8.24
N GLU A 106 -9.01 -2.65 8.70
CA GLU A 106 -9.25 -2.87 10.12
C GLU A 106 -7.99 -3.38 10.84
N THR A 107 -7.28 -4.31 10.20
CA THR A 107 -6.00 -4.85 10.70
C THR A 107 -4.94 -3.76 10.80
N ALA A 108 -4.82 -2.91 9.78
CA ALA A 108 -3.89 -1.78 9.78
C ALA A 108 -4.20 -0.79 10.90
N VAL A 109 -5.47 -0.39 11.04
CA VAL A 109 -5.92 0.52 12.11
C VAL A 109 -5.64 -0.08 13.49
N ALA A 110 -5.88 -1.38 13.69
CA ALA A 110 -5.61 -2.07 14.94
C ALA A 110 -4.11 -2.16 15.26
N ALA A 111 -3.25 -2.24 14.24
CA ALA A 111 -1.80 -2.21 14.39
C ALA A 111 -1.24 -0.81 14.71
N GLY A 112 -2.03 0.24 14.49
CA GLY A 112 -1.67 1.63 14.71
C GLY A 112 -1.37 2.36 13.40
N VAL A 113 -1.97 3.54 13.26
CA VAL A 113 -1.83 4.40 12.09
C VAL A 113 -1.65 5.85 12.51
N GLU A 114 -0.96 6.62 11.69
CA GLU A 114 -0.66 8.04 11.90
C GLU A 114 -1.42 8.91 10.88
N PRO A 115 -1.73 10.18 11.20
CA PRO A 115 -2.25 11.12 10.21
C PRO A 115 -1.20 11.47 9.16
N ILE A 116 -1.61 11.94 7.98
CA ILE A 116 -0.68 12.45 6.96
C ILE A 116 0.34 13.46 7.56
N PRO A 117 1.65 13.33 7.27
CA PRO A 117 2.64 14.30 7.74
C PRO A 117 2.29 15.72 7.30
N LEU A 118 2.43 16.70 8.19
CA LEU A 118 1.96 18.07 7.96
C LEU A 118 2.62 18.73 6.73
N ASP A 119 3.90 18.46 6.51
CA ASP A 119 4.65 18.97 5.37
C ASP A 119 4.22 18.33 4.04
N ILE A 120 3.87 17.05 4.04
CA ILE A 120 3.25 16.39 2.87
C ILE A 120 1.85 16.95 2.63
N ARG A 121 1.04 17.10 3.70
CA ARG A 121 -0.32 17.66 3.61
C ARG A 121 -0.33 19.03 2.97
N ALA A 122 0.48 19.96 3.48
CA ALA A 122 0.58 21.33 2.95
C ALA A 122 1.00 21.35 1.47
N GLN A 123 1.87 20.43 1.06
CA GLN A 123 2.27 20.29 -0.33
C GLN A 123 1.20 19.66 -1.23
N LEU A 124 0.13 19.06 -0.69
CA LEU A 124 -0.92 18.41 -1.49
C LEU A 124 -2.27 19.14 -1.44
N GLU A 125 -2.41 20.15 -0.58
CA GLU A 125 -3.57 21.04 -0.50
C GLU A 125 -4.03 21.63 -1.84
N PRO A 126 -3.15 21.99 -2.80
CA PRO A 126 -3.61 22.50 -4.09
C PRO A 126 -4.33 21.46 -4.97
N TRP A 127 -4.16 20.17 -4.72
CA TRP A 127 -4.68 19.09 -5.56
C TRP A 127 -5.85 18.32 -4.94
N TYR A 128 -5.97 18.35 -3.62
CA TYR A 128 -6.95 17.55 -2.88
C TYR A 128 -7.75 18.38 -1.89
N ASP A 129 -9.05 18.10 -1.84
CA ASP A 129 -9.94 18.70 -0.86
C ASP A 129 -9.55 18.31 0.57
N PHE A 130 -9.88 19.20 1.52
CA PHE A 130 -9.65 18.98 2.94
C PHE A 130 -10.16 17.62 3.43
N GLN A 131 -11.32 17.16 2.95
CA GLN A 131 -11.93 15.89 3.37
C GLN A 131 -11.08 14.66 3.03
N VAL A 132 -10.34 14.70 1.91
CA VAL A 132 -9.42 13.62 1.52
C VAL A 132 -8.19 13.65 2.42
N LEU A 133 -7.59 14.83 2.58
CA LEU A 133 -6.38 15.05 3.38
C LEU A 133 -6.57 14.85 4.89
N ASP A 134 -7.80 15.05 5.38
CA ASP A 134 -8.12 14.90 6.82
C ASP A 134 -8.48 13.47 7.20
N ALA A 135 -9.16 12.75 6.30
CA ALA A 135 -9.56 11.37 6.52
C ALA A 135 -8.37 10.40 6.49
N VAL A 136 -7.38 10.67 5.62
CA VAL A 136 -6.31 9.72 5.35
C VAL A 136 -5.45 9.43 6.58
N ARG A 137 -5.08 8.17 6.74
CA ARG A 137 -4.09 7.69 7.71
C ARG A 137 -3.01 6.91 6.97
N TYR A 138 -1.87 6.71 7.62
CA TYR A 138 -0.82 5.86 7.06
C TYR A 138 -0.14 4.99 8.11
N GLN A 139 0.47 3.91 7.65
CA GLN A 139 1.50 3.19 8.40
C GLN A 139 2.68 2.88 7.49
N VAL A 140 3.80 2.53 8.11
CA VAL A 140 4.98 2.00 7.42
C VAL A 140 5.21 0.57 7.87
N GLY A 141 5.49 -0.33 6.92
CA GLY A 141 6.03 -1.65 7.23
C GLY A 141 5.00 -2.65 7.76
N ASN A 142 4.10 -3.09 6.88
CA ASN A 142 3.33 -4.32 7.07
C ASN A 142 3.55 -5.26 5.88
N PRO A 143 4.59 -6.12 5.93
CA PRO A 143 4.93 -6.99 4.81
C PRO A 143 3.80 -7.96 4.47
N GLU A 144 3.04 -8.46 5.45
CA GLU A 144 1.92 -9.37 5.18
C GLU A 144 0.81 -8.71 4.36
N GLN A 145 0.46 -7.45 4.68
CA GLN A 145 -0.54 -6.70 3.91
C GLN A 145 -0.03 -6.35 2.51
N LEU A 146 1.24 -5.99 2.37
CA LEU A 146 1.84 -5.66 1.08
C LEU A 146 2.02 -6.91 0.20
N ASP A 147 2.35 -8.06 0.79
CA ASP A 147 2.46 -9.33 0.08
C ASP A 147 1.08 -9.81 -0.36
N ALA A 148 0.07 -9.68 0.50
CA ALA A 148 -1.32 -9.93 0.13
C ALA A 148 -1.77 -8.98 -1.00
N ALA A 149 -1.49 -7.68 -0.89
CA ALA A 149 -1.78 -6.72 -1.95
C ALA A 149 -1.07 -7.10 -3.26
N SER A 150 0.21 -7.46 -3.21
CA SER A 150 0.99 -7.88 -4.37
C SER A 150 0.39 -9.12 -5.04
N ALA A 151 -0.09 -10.08 -4.26
CA ALA A 151 -0.76 -11.28 -4.76
C ALA A 151 -2.14 -10.97 -5.39
N PHE A 152 -2.94 -10.10 -4.76
CA PHE A 152 -4.27 -9.73 -5.26
C PHE A 152 -4.21 -8.80 -6.49
N LEU A 153 -3.24 -7.89 -6.54
CA LEU A 153 -3.06 -6.91 -7.61
C LEU A 153 -2.10 -7.39 -8.71
N GLN A 154 -1.49 -8.56 -8.54
CA GLN A 154 -0.48 -9.14 -9.44
C GLN A 154 0.69 -8.20 -9.76
N ASN A 155 1.06 -7.34 -8.80
CA ASN A 155 2.12 -6.36 -8.96
C ASN A 155 3.23 -6.62 -7.93
N PRO A 156 4.43 -7.03 -8.33
CA PRO A 156 5.53 -7.33 -7.40
C PRO A 156 6.18 -6.06 -6.81
N ASP A 157 6.01 -4.90 -7.44
CA ASP A 157 6.74 -3.67 -7.10
C ASP A 157 5.84 -2.61 -6.43
N VAL A 158 4.96 -3.06 -5.54
CA VAL A 158 4.05 -2.17 -4.80
C VAL A 158 4.84 -1.39 -3.73
N ALA A 159 5.03 -0.09 -3.97
CA ALA A 159 5.69 0.83 -3.03
C ALA A 159 4.75 1.27 -1.88
N ALA A 160 3.46 1.40 -2.17
CA ALA A 160 2.42 1.65 -1.20
C ALA A 160 1.09 1.03 -1.68
N VAL A 161 0.16 0.78 -0.75
CA VAL A 161 -1.20 0.34 -1.07
C VAL A 161 -2.21 1.16 -0.27
N THR A 162 -3.28 1.60 -0.92
CA THR A 162 -4.39 2.29 -0.27
C THR A 162 -5.52 1.32 0.11
N LEU A 163 -5.70 1.14 1.42
CA LEU A 163 -6.75 0.36 2.06
C LEU A 163 -7.87 1.30 2.54
N VAL A 164 -8.77 1.65 1.62
CA VAL A 164 -9.86 2.61 1.86
C VAL A 164 -9.34 4.02 2.16
N ASP A 165 -9.08 4.35 3.43
CA ASP A 165 -8.52 5.62 3.91
C ASP A 165 -7.15 5.43 4.59
N VAL A 166 -6.60 4.21 4.61
CA VAL A 166 -5.29 3.91 5.21
C VAL A 166 -4.29 3.58 4.10
N ILE A 167 -3.19 4.32 4.03
CA ILE A 167 -2.10 4.08 3.09
C ILE A 167 -0.99 3.30 3.81
N VAL A 168 -0.67 2.11 3.31
CA VAL A 168 0.42 1.29 3.86
C VAL A 168 1.63 1.44 2.95
N PHE A 169 2.66 2.13 3.44
CA PHE A 169 3.93 2.28 2.73
C PHE A 169 4.87 1.12 3.02
N ARG A 170 5.58 0.64 2.00
CA ARG A 170 6.61 -0.40 2.15
C ARG A 170 7.78 0.07 3.01
N ASN A 171 8.23 1.30 2.81
CA ASN A 171 9.36 1.86 3.52
C ASN A 171 9.09 3.29 4.02
N ALA A 172 9.83 3.69 5.04
CA ALA A 172 9.62 4.98 5.70
C ALA A 172 10.06 6.18 4.83
N ALA A 173 10.97 5.97 3.89
CA ALA A 173 11.46 7.06 3.02
C ALA A 173 10.35 7.51 2.07
N ASP A 174 9.63 6.56 1.45
CA ASP A 174 8.49 6.87 0.60
C ASP A 174 7.39 7.61 1.37
N ALA A 175 7.06 7.16 2.59
CA ALA A 175 6.06 7.82 3.44
C ALA A 175 6.47 9.24 3.85
N ARG A 176 7.77 9.55 3.95
CA ARG A 176 8.27 10.85 4.42
C ARG A 176 8.56 11.85 3.30
N ASP A 177 9.08 11.37 2.18
CA ASP A 177 9.72 12.25 1.20
C ASP A 177 9.04 12.19 -0.19
N ASN A 178 8.22 11.17 -0.46
CA ASN A 178 7.67 10.93 -1.79
C ASN A 178 6.26 11.52 -1.94
N VAL A 179 6.19 12.85 -2.05
CA VAL A 179 4.93 13.62 -2.22
C VAL A 179 4.14 13.16 -3.45
N ALA A 180 4.83 12.78 -4.54
CA ALA A 180 4.18 12.30 -5.75
C ALA A 180 3.50 10.94 -5.55
N LEU A 181 4.14 10.02 -4.80
CA LEU A 181 3.50 8.76 -4.42
C LEU A 181 2.31 9.00 -3.50
N TRP A 182 2.41 9.91 -2.52
CA TRP A 182 1.24 10.31 -1.73
C TRP A 182 0.09 10.83 -2.61
N ALA A 183 0.38 11.62 -3.64
CA ALA A 183 -0.64 12.09 -4.56
C ALA A 183 -1.31 10.93 -5.31
N HIS A 184 -0.57 9.88 -5.68
CA HIS A 184 -1.13 8.66 -6.25
C HIS A 184 -2.12 8.01 -5.27
N GLU A 185 -1.66 7.72 -4.06
CA GLU A 185 -2.44 6.99 -3.06
C GLU A 185 -3.69 7.76 -2.59
N LEU A 186 -3.58 9.09 -2.45
CA LEU A 186 -4.75 9.93 -2.15
C LEU A 186 -5.80 9.91 -3.25
N LYS A 187 -5.41 9.60 -4.50
CA LYS A 187 -6.39 9.43 -5.57
C LYS A 187 -7.28 8.23 -5.30
N HIS A 188 -6.71 7.14 -4.78
CA HIS A 188 -7.49 5.97 -4.37
C HIS A 188 -8.36 6.30 -3.15
N VAL A 189 -7.87 7.05 -2.16
CA VAL A 189 -8.71 7.52 -1.03
C VAL A 189 -9.92 8.30 -1.55
N GLN A 190 -9.72 9.22 -2.49
CA GLN A 190 -10.81 9.97 -3.12
C GLN A 190 -11.78 9.04 -3.88
N GLN A 191 -11.27 8.06 -4.64
CA GLN A 191 -12.11 7.09 -5.34
C GLN A 191 -12.95 6.25 -4.38
N TYR A 192 -12.39 5.81 -3.24
CA TYR A 192 -13.14 5.12 -2.20
C TYR A 192 -14.22 6.01 -1.57
N GLN A 193 -13.94 7.30 -1.35
CA GLN A 193 -14.96 8.24 -0.85
C GLN A 193 -16.09 8.46 -1.86
N GLN A 194 -15.78 8.47 -3.15
CA GLN A 194 -16.75 8.74 -4.23
C GLN A 194 -17.59 7.52 -4.60
N TRP A 195 -17.00 6.33 -4.61
CA TRP A 195 -17.63 5.11 -5.10
C TRP A 195 -18.03 4.16 -3.96
N GLY A 196 -17.35 4.25 -2.81
CA GLY A 196 -17.39 3.18 -1.82
C GLY A 196 -16.50 2.01 -2.22
N VAL A 197 -16.28 1.10 -1.26
CA VAL A 197 -15.35 -0.03 -1.43
C VAL A 197 -15.87 -1.06 -2.43
N ASP A 198 -17.18 -1.31 -2.47
CA ASP A 198 -17.74 -2.38 -3.29
C ASP A 198 -17.68 -2.00 -4.79
N ASP A 199 -18.05 -0.75 -5.13
CA ASP A 199 -17.94 -0.24 -6.50
C ASP A 199 -16.48 -0.05 -6.93
N PHE A 200 -15.60 0.37 -6.01
CA PHE A 200 -14.16 0.40 -6.29
C PHE A 200 -13.66 -1.00 -6.68
N ALA A 201 -13.97 -2.01 -5.88
CA ALA A 201 -13.55 -3.38 -6.13
C ALA A 201 -14.13 -3.94 -7.45
N ALA A 202 -15.39 -3.63 -7.76
CA ALA A 202 -16.02 -4.03 -9.02
C ALA A 202 -15.35 -3.38 -10.23
N ARG A 203 -14.97 -2.10 -10.14
CA ARG A 203 -14.22 -1.40 -11.19
C ARG A 203 -12.82 -1.97 -11.35
N TYR A 204 -12.10 -2.16 -10.25
CA TYR A 204 -10.72 -2.64 -10.25
C TYR A 204 -10.60 -4.05 -10.84
N THR A 205 -11.48 -4.96 -10.45
CA THR A 205 -11.49 -6.34 -10.97
C THR A 205 -11.89 -6.43 -12.44
N ARG A 206 -12.64 -5.47 -12.95
CA ARG A 206 -13.05 -5.42 -14.36
C ARG A 206 -12.02 -4.74 -15.26
N ASP A 207 -11.49 -3.61 -14.81
CA ASP A 207 -10.57 -2.75 -15.55
C ASP A 207 -9.72 -1.94 -14.57
N TYR A 208 -8.62 -2.54 -14.11
CA TYR A 208 -7.71 -1.91 -13.17
C TYR A 208 -7.04 -0.67 -13.79
N GLU A 209 -6.76 -0.68 -15.10
CA GLU A 209 -6.11 0.43 -15.79
C GLU A 209 -6.95 1.71 -15.73
N ALA A 210 -8.27 1.60 -15.88
CA ALA A 210 -9.18 2.73 -15.73
C ALA A 210 -9.21 3.31 -14.30
N VAL A 211 -8.94 2.49 -13.28
CA VAL A 211 -8.86 2.94 -11.88
C VAL A 211 -7.50 3.57 -11.58
N GLU A 212 -6.41 2.99 -12.10
CA GLU A 212 -5.02 3.41 -11.89
C GLU A 212 -4.62 4.65 -12.71
N ALA A 213 -5.11 4.79 -13.94
CA ALA A 213 -4.69 5.87 -14.84
C ALA A 213 -4.88 7.29 -14.25
N PRO A 214 -5.99 7.61 -13.56
CA PRO A 214 -6.12 8.88 -12.85
C PRO A 214 -5.09 9.09 -11.74
N ALA A 215 -4.67 8.02 -11.04
CA ALA A 215 -3.69 8.06 -9.96
C ALA A 215 -2.27 8.32 -10.51
N TYR A 216 -1.89 7.65 -11.59
CA TYR A 216 -0.64 7.95 -12.30
C TYR A 216 -0.60 9.36 -12.89
N LYS A 217 -1.74 9.85 -13.40
CA LYS A 217 -1.83 11.21 -13.95
C LYS A 217 -1.49 12.26 -12.90
N ILE A 218 -2.11 12.18 -11.72
CA ILE A 218 -1.88 13.16 -10.65
C ILE A 218 -0.47 13.03 -10.05
N GLN A 219 0.05 11.80 -9.92
CA GLN A 219 1.43 11.56 -9.52
C GLN A 219 2.41 12.27 -10.46
N ALA A 220 2.21 12.14 -11.78
CA ALA A 220 3.05 12.80 -12.77
C ALA A 220 2.93 14.33 -12.71
N GLU A 221 1.71 14.86 -12.50
CA GLU A 221 1.47 16.29 -12.36
C GLU A 221 2.18 16.89 -11.13
N VAL A 222 2.06 16.24 -9.97
CA VAL A 222 2.71 16.65 -8.73
C VAL A 222 4.24 16.55 -8.88
N SER A 223 4.76 15.44 -9.40
CA SER A 223 6.19 15.26 -9.64
C SER A 223 6.76 16.36 -10.54
N ASN A 224 6.06 16.70 -11.63
CA ASN A 224 6.46 17.78 -12.53
C ASN A 224 6.43 19.14 -11.83
N THR A 225 5.40 19.42 -11.04
CA THR A 225 5.28 20.70 -10.32
C THR A 225 6.40 20.88 -9.31
N LEU A 226 6.72 19.85 -8.51
CA LEU A 226 7.80 19.89 -7.54
C LEU A 226 9.17 20.04 -8.20
N ARG A 227 9.37 19.44 -9.38
CA ARG A 227 10.60 19.62 -10.18
C ARG A 227 10.75 21.03 -10.71
N LEU A 228 9.65 21.71 -11.04
CA LEU A 228 9.64 23.07 -11.58
C LEU A 228 9.65 24.14 -10.47
N MET A 229 9.27 23.79 -9.24
CA MET A 229 9.29 24.68 -8.07
C MET A 229 10.23 24.20 -6.94
N PRO A 230 11.53 23.96 -7.21
CA PRO A 230 12.47 23.64 -6.15
C PRO A 230 12.79 24.91 -5.34
N GLY A 231 11.96 25.28 -4.36
CA GLY A 231 12.28 26.49 -3.59
C GLY A 231 11.26 27.13 -2.66
N SER A 232 9.99 26.70 -2.57
CA SER A 232 9.02 27.36 -1.67
C SER A 232 9.21 27.03 -0.16
N ARG A 233 10.45 26.73 0.27
CA ARG A 233 10.89 26.71 1.68
C ARG A 233 11.67 27.97 2.08
N LEU A 234 11.55 29.08 1.36
CA LEU A 234 12.12 30.37 1.75
C LEU A 234 11.17 31.53 1.41
N ALA A 235 10.09 31.69 2.19
CA ALA A 235 9.47 32.99 2.50
C ALA A 235 8.21 32.77 3.35
N GLY A 236 8.39 32.77 4.66
CA GLY A 236 7.32 32.89 5.64
C GLY A 236 7.89 33.62 6.84
N HIS A 237 7.91 34.94 6.75
CA HIS A 237 8.24 35.87 7.83
C HIS A 237 7.22 35.80 8.96
#